data_AF-Q6GZ15-F1
#
_entry.id   AF-Q6GZ15-F1
#
_cell.length_a   1.000
_cell.length_b   1.000
_cell.length_c   1.000
_cell.angle_alpha   90.00
_cell.angle_beta   90.00
_cell.angle_gamma   90.00
#
_symmetry.space_group_name_H-M   'P 1'
#
loop_
_entity.id
_entity.type
_entity.pdbx_description
1 polymer ?
#
loop_
_entity_poly.entity_id
_entity_poly.type
_entity_poly.pdbx_seq_one_letter_code
_entity_poly.pdbx_strand_id
1 'polypeptide(L)'
;SPDPDYPWYGYDAYGKGYPGYDISKYYHDLRVNLNGSQVYQVYCFNIQKIFPYNVKSVTQKWFKKVEGNSDTFGLYAMNPRVQGEELSQKLRSVMYNAYPKNANNIMDGLDTLNAIKVTQ
;
A
#
# COMPACT_ATOMS: atom_id res chain seq x y z
N SER A 1 16.97 7.13 -3.33
CA SER A 1 16.60 7.12 -4.76
C SER A 1 17.75 7.68 -5.57
N PRO A 2 18.06 7.13 -6.76
CA PRO A 2 18.94 7.80 -7.73
C PRO A 2 18.27 9.01 -8.42
N ASP A 3 16.93 9.09 -8.39
CA ASP A 3 16.14 10.17 -8.98
C ASP A 3 15.44 11.00 -7.88
N PRO A 4 15.71 12.31 -7.76
CA PRO A 4 15.11 13.17 -6.74
C PRO A 4 13.59 13.35 -6.89
N ASP A 5 13.01 13.17 -8.08
CA ASP A 5 11.57 13.28 -8.30
C ASP A 5 10.79 12.09 -7.73
N TYR A 6 11.48 10.97 -7.49
CA TYR A 6 10.93 9.73 -6.95
C TYR A 6 11.64 9.32 -5.65
N PRO A 7 11.59 10.14 -4.59
CA PRO A 7 12.46 9.93 -3.44
C PRO A 7 11.95 8.83 -2.49
N TRP A 8 10.69 8.40 -2.61
CA TRP A 8 10.07 7.44 -1.71
C TRP A 8 10.46 6.01 -2.08
N TYR A 9 10.98 5.25 -1.11
CA TYR A 9 11.23 3.84 -1.28
C TYR A 9 9.96 3.06 -0.97
N GLY A 10 9.45 2.30 -1.95
CA GLY A 10 8.31 1.40 -1.76
C GLY A 10 8.73 -0.05 -1.87
N TYR A 11 8.29 -0.86 -0.92
CA TYR A 11 8.71 -2.25 -0.77
C TYR A 11 7.62 -3.11 -0.12
N ASP A 12 7.76 -4.42 -0.29
CA ASP A 12 7.01 -5.40 0.49
C ASP A 12 7.84 -5.84 1.69
N ALA A 13 7.34 -5.58 2.89
CA ALA A 13 7.99 -5.99 4.14
C ALA A 13 7.78 -7.49 4.42
N TYR A 14 6.72 -8.10 3.87
CA TYR A 14 6.46 -9.52 4.04
C TYR A 14 7.47 -10.35 3.24
N GLY A 15 8.33 -11.07 3.95
CA GLY A 15 9.38 -11.90 3.36
C GLY A 15 10.22 -12.60 4.41
N LYS A 16 11.28 -13.29 3.97
CA LYS A 16 12.18 -14.03 4.89
C LYS A 16 12.67 -13.14 6.02
N GLY A 17 12.33 -13.49 7.27
CA GLY A 17 12.67 -12.75 8.48
C GLY A 17 11.56 -11.84 9.02
N TYR A 18 10.42 -11.74 8.34
CA TYR A 18 9.21 -11.14 8.88
C TYR A 18 8.56 -12.10 9.90
N PRO A 19 8.09 -11.63 11.07
CA PRO A 19 7.43 -12.49 12.06
C PRO A 19 6.20 -13.20 11.47
N GLY A 20 6.16 -14.53 11.54
CA GLY A 20 5.08 -15.32 10.95
C GLY A 20 5.14 -15.44 9.43
N TYR A 21 6.28 -15.11 8.80
CA TYR A 21 6.50 -15.35 7.38
C TYR A 21 6.34 -16.83 7.03
N ASP A 22 5.46 -17.08 6.07
CA ASP A 22 5.21 -18.37 5.46
C ASP A 22 5.22 -18.21 3.94
N ILE A 23 6.18 -18.87 3.29
CA ILE A 23 6.35 -18.82 1.84
C ILE A 23 5.16 -19.42 1.07
N SER A 24 4.36 -20.28 1.72
CA SER A 24 3.16 -20.87 1.13
C SER A 24 1.96 -19.92 1.16
N LYS A 25 2.06 -18.78 1.86
CA LYS A 25 0.97 -17.80 1.99
C LYS A 25 1.21 -16.58 1.11
N TYR A 26 0.14 -16.18 0.41
CA TYR A 26 0.10 -14.98 -0.42
C TYR A 26 -0.31 -13.75 0.41
N TYR A 27 0.51 -13.39 1.39
CA TYR A 27 0.37 -12.12 2.10
C TYR A 27 1.31 -11.06 1.53
N HIS A 28 0.95 -9.81 1.76
CA HIS A 28 1.76 -8.64 1.48
C HIS A 28 1.68 -7.70 2.67
N ASP A 29 2.77 -7.00 2.94
CA ASP A 29 2.81 -5.88 3.86
C ASP A 29 3.54 -4.73 3.14
N LEU A 30 2.81 -4.07 2.26
CA LEU A 30 3.35 -3.03 1.41
C LEU A 30 3.57 -1.74 2.21
N ARG A 31 4.78 -1.19 2.11
CA ARG A 31 5.20 -0.04 2.91
C ARG A 31 5.95 0.97 2.06
N VAL A 32 5.93 2.22 2.50
CA VAL A 32 6.81 3.28 1.97
C VAL A 32 7.52 4.03 3.09
N ASN A 33 8.73 4.51 2.81
CA ASN A 33 9.40 5.51 3.64
C ASN A 33 10.27 6.45 2.79
N LEU A 34 10.75 7.52 3.41
CA LEU A 34 11.66 8.49 2.80
C LEU A 34 13.00 8.45 3.56
N ASN A 35 14.05 7.91 2.95
CA ASN A 35 15.41 7.84 3.52
C ASN A 35 15.47 7.29 4.96
N GLY A 36 14.75 6.20 5.24
CA GLY A 36 14.75 5.59 6.59
C GLY A 36 13.86 6.30 7.61
N SER A 37 13.09 7.30 7.19
CA SER A 37 12.09 7.96 8.06
C SER A 37 10.92 7.03 8.41
N GLN A 38 9.92 7.60 9.09
CA GLN A 38 8.69 6.89 9.46
C GLN A 38 8.13 6.08 8.28
N VAL A 39 7.75 4.85 8.60
CA VAL A 39 7.17 3.92 7.65
C VAL A 39 5.66 4.09 7.61
N TYR A 40 5.11 4.16 6.40
CA TYR A 40 3.68 4.26 6.16
C TYR A 40 3.15 2.98 5.53
N GLN A 41 2.03 2.47 6.05
CA GLN A 41 1.27 1.42 5.39
C GLN A 41 0.72 1.94 4.07
N VAL A 42 0.85 1.16 3.00
CA VAL A 42 0.27 1.48 1.68
C VAL A 42 -0.45 0.27 1.09
N TYR A 43 -1.21 0.54 0.04
CA TYR A 43 -1.98 -0.45 -0.72
C TYR A 43 -1.77 -0.21 -2.23
N CYS A 44 -1.70 -1.28 -3.01
CA CYS A 44 -1.53 -1.21 -4.45
C CYS A 44 -2.89 -1.21 -5.19
N PHE A 45 -2.95 -0.71 -6.43
CA PHE A 45 -4.24 -0.50 -7.12
C PHE A 45 -4.25 -0.79 -8.63
N ASN A 46 -3.14 -1.26 -9.20
CA ASN A 46 -3.05 -1.64 -10.61
C ASN A 46 -2.67 -3.13 -10.71
N ILE A 47 -3.66 -4.02 -10.64
CA ILE A 47 -3.49 -5.49 -10.47
C ILE A 47 -2.62 -6.12 -11.59
N GLN A 48 -2.61 -5.52 -12.79
CA GLN A 48 -1.80 -6.01 -13.91
C GLN A 48 -0.31 -5.58 -13.83
N LYS A 49 0.07 -4.73 -12.87
CA LYS A 49 1.44 -4.28 -12.66
C LYS A 49 2.11 -5.09 -11.54
N ILE A 50 3.43 -5.22 -11.64
CA ILE A 50 4.25 -5.95 -10.67
C ILE A 50 4.19 -5.24 -9.30
N PHE A 51 3.98 -6.01 -8.23
CA PHE A 51 4.09 -5.54 -6.85
C PHE A 51 5.46 -4.87 -6.55
N PRO A 52 5.56 -4.04 -5.50
CA PRO A 52 6.85 -3.67 -4.93
C PRO A 52 7.68 -4.91 -4.58
N TYR A 53 9.01 -4.83 -4.77
CA TYR A 53 9.89 -5.94 -4.41
C TYR A 53 10.04 -6.04 -2.89
N ASN A 54 10.44 -7.22 -2.42
CA ASN A 54 10.73 -7.42 -1.00
C ASN A 54 11.81 -6.44 -0.50
N VAL A 55 11.72 -6.02 0.76
CA VAL A 55 12.68 -5.09 1.40
C VAL A 55 14.15 -5.53 1.31
N LYS A 56 14.42 -6.84 1.20
CA LYS A 56 15.77 -7.41 1.04
C LYS A 56 16.21 -7.58 -0.42
N SER A 57 15.37 -7.19 -1.38
CA SER A 57 15.69 -7.24 -2.80
C SER A 57 16.82 -6.28 -3.14
N VAL A 58 17.74 -6.70 -4.01
CA VAL A 58 18.76 -5.84 -4.61
C VAL A 58 18.14 -4.77 -5.52
N THR A 59 16.97 -5.05 -6.08
CA THR A 59 16.21 -4.11 -6.90
C THR A 59 15.19 -3.38 -6.04
N GLN A 60 15.26 -2.05 -6.05
CA GLN A 60 14.38 -1.16 -5.30
C GLN A 60 13.34 -0.51 -6.22
N LYS A 61 12.13 -0.24 -5.71
CA LYS A 61 11.12 0.57 -6.40
C LYS A 61 11.00 1.94 -5.75
N TRP A 62 11.05 2.97 -6.58
CA TRP A 62 11.05 4.37 -6.18
C TRP A 62 9.75 5.04 -6.63
N PHE A 63 9.18 5.89 -5.78
CA PHE A 63 7.87 6.48 -5.97
C PHE A 63 7.90 7.99 -5.72
N LYS A 64 6.99 8.68 -6.40
CA LYS A 64 6.68 10.09 -6.18
C LYS A 64 5.39 10.17 -5.36
N LYS A 65 5.43 10.94 -4.28
CA LYS A 65 4.21 11.28 -3.54
C LYS A 65 3.43 12.32 -4.34
N VAL A 66 2.16 12.04 -4.60
CA VAL A 66 1.22 12.95 -5.25
C VAL A 66 0.05 13.22 -4.30
N GLU A 67 -0.71 14.27 -4.60
CA GLU A 67 -1.97 14.52 -3.88
C GLU A 67 -2.96 13.39 -4.15
N GLY A 68 -3.76 12.99 -3.15
CA GLY A 68 -4.77 11.94 -3.28
C GLY A 68 -6.16 12.52 -3.53
N ASN A 69 -6.44 12.85 -4.79
CA ASN A 69 -7.69 13.46 -5.23
C ASN A 69 -8.24 12.75 -6.48
N SER A 70 -9.45 13.14 -6.93
CA SER A 70 -10.13 12.50 -8.05
C SER A 70 -9.29 12.46 -9.31
N ASP A 71 -8.61 13.56 -9.60
CA ASP A 71 -7.90 13.76 -10.87
C ASP A 71 -6.65 12.88 -10.93
N THR A 72 -5.91 12.83 -9.83
CA THR A 72 -4.73 11.95 -9.71
C THR A 72 -5.12 10.48 -9.75
N PHE A 73 -6.19 10.07 -9.07
CA PHE A 73 -6.67 8.68 -9.17
C PHE A 73 -7.12 8.34 -10.60
N GLY A 74 -7.84 9.24 -11.27
CA GLY A 74 -8.25 9.07 -12.67
C GLY A 74 -7.08 8.95 -13.65
N LEU A 75 -5.97 9.65 -13.38
CA LEU A 75 -4.76 9.59 -14.19
C LEU A 75 -3.99 8.27 -14.01
N TYR A 76 -3.90 7.75 -12.77
CA TYR A 76 -3.00 6.63 -12.45
C TYR A 76 -3.68 5.26 -12.37
N ALA A 77 -4.99 5.19 -12.12
CA ALA A 77 -5.71 3.93 -12.04
C ALA A 77 -6.07 3.40 -13.44
N MET A 78 -5.72 2.14 -13.72
CA MET A 78 -5.98 1.55 -15.03
C MET A 78 -7.46 1.28 -15.29
N ASN A 79 -8.18 0.77 -14.29
CA ASN A 79 -9.60 0.39 -14.40
C ASN A 79 -10.34 0.70 -13.08
N PRO A 80 -10.54 1.99 -12.73
CA PRO A 80 -11.27 2.34 -11.52
C PRO A 80 -12.76 1.95 -11.64
N ARG A 81 -13.35 1.41 -10.57
CA ARG A 81 -14.77 0.98 -10.57
C ARG A 81 -15.74 2.15 -10.69
N VAL A 82 -15.38 3.28 -10.09
CA VAL A 82 -16.09 4.57 -10.13
C VAL A 82 -15.05 5.67 -10.35
N GLN A 83 -15.47 6.83 -10.81
CA GLN A 83 -14.56 7.95 -11.11
C GLN A 83 -14.93 9.20 -10.30
N GLY A 84 -14.09 10.24 -10.40
CA GLY A 84 -14.37 11.53 -9.77
C GLY A 84 -14.36 11.47 -8.24
N GLU A 85 -15.17 12.33 -7.63
CA GLU A 85 -15.22 12.50 -6.18
C GLU A 85 -15.72 11.25 -5.44
N GLU A 86 -16.60 10.46 -6.06
CA GLU A 86 -17.09 9.20 -5.47
C GLU A 86 -15.94 8.21 -5.21
N LEU A 87 -14.98 8.13 -6.12
CA LEU A 87 -13.79 7.30 -5.95
C LEU A 87 -12.97 7.75 -4.74
N SER A 88 -12.68 9.06 -4.66
CA SER A 88 -11.92 9.66 -3.57
C SER A 88 -12.57 9.42 -2.21
N GLN A 89 -13.89 9.58 -2.12
CA GLN A 89 -14.63 9.38 -0.87
C GLN A 89 -14.63 7.92 -0.43
N LYS A 90 -14.84 6.98 -1.36
CA LYS A 90 -14.80 5.55 -1.05
C LYS A 90 -13.41 5.12 -0.58
N LEU A 91 -12.34 5.55 -1.26
CA LEU A 91 -10.97 5.27 -0.83
C LEU A 91 -10.67 5.86 0.55
N ARG A 92 -11.08 7.12 0.82
CA ARG A 92 -10.92 7.74 2.14
C ARG A 92 -11.66 6.97 3.23
N SER A 93 -12.89 6.54 2.96
CA SER A 93 -13.68 5.75 3.91
C SER A 93 -13.00 4.41 4.24
N VAL A 94 -12.49 3.69 3.24
CA VAL A 94 -11.74 2.44 3.45
C VAL A 94 -10.49 2.72 4.28
N MET A 95 -9.65 3.68 3.88
CA MET A 95 -8.40 3.99 4.58
C MET A 95 -8.63 4.50 6.02
N TYR A 96 -9.80 5.10 6.29
CA TYR A 96 -10.16 5.56 7.62
C TYR A 96 -10.61 4.41 8.54
N ASN A 97 -11.38 3.47 8.00
CA ASN A 97 -12.03 2.42 8.77
C ASN A 97 -11.23 1.12 8.82
N ALA A 98 -10.33 0.88 7.87
CA ALA A 98 -9.59 -0.36 7.75
C ALA A 98 -8.17 -0.24 8.36
N TYR A 99 -7.32 -1.23 8.15
CA TYR A 99 -5.97 -1.25 8.74
C TYR A 99 -5.08 -0.13 8.16
N PRO A 100 -4.24 0.55 8.99
CA PRO A 100 -4.04 0.36 10.42
C PRO A 100 -4.94 1.22 11.30
N LYS A 101 -5.72 2.13 10.72
CA LYS A 101 -6.44 3.15 11.50
C LYS A 101 -7.61 2.57 12.29
N ASN A 102 -8.37 1.65 11.68
CA ASN A 102 -9.47 0.92 12.29
C ASN A 102 -10.44 1.79 13.11
N ALA A 103 -10.81 2.98 12.61
CA ALA A 103 -11.48 4.00 13.41
C ALA A 103 -12.87 3.60 13.97
N ASN A 104 -13.51 2.60 13.36
CA ASN A 104 -14.80 2.06 13.80
C ASN A 104 -14.71 0.57 14.18
N ASN A 105 -13.51 0.06 14.48
CA ASN A 105 -13.29 -1.29 15.01
C ASN A 105 -13.80 -2.43 14.09
N ILE A 106 -13.92 -2.18 12.78
CA ILE A 106 -14.42 -3.17 11.82
C ILE A 106 -13.40 -4.29 11.52
N MET A 107 -12.14 -4.07 11.91
CA MET A 107 -11.04 -5.02 11.73
C MET A 107 -10.74 -5.82 13.01
N ASP A 108 -11.50 -5.62 14.08
CA ASP A 108 -11.28 -6.27 15.37
C ASP A 108 -11.38 -7.81 15.25
N GLY A 109 -10.50 -8.50 15.96
CA GLY A 109 -10.40 -9.97 15.90
C GLY A 109 -9.61 -10.52 14.72
N LEU A 110 -9.18 -9.68 13.77
CA LEU A 110 -8.24 -10.08 12.72
C LEU A 110 -6.80 -9.88 13.20
N ASP A 111 -5.92 -10.84 12.89
CA ASP A 111 -4.48 -10.58 12.95
C ASP A 111 -4.06 -9.54 11.90
N THR A 112 -2.88 -8.96 12.08
CA THR A 112 -2.37 -7.87 11.25
C THR A 112 -2.35 -8.21 9.76
N LEU A 113 -1.86 -9.39 9.37
CA LEU A 113 -1.74 -9.76 7.95
C LEU A 113 -3.12 -10.00 7.32
N ASN A 114 -4.06 -10.57 8.08
CA ASN A 114 -5.43 -10.70 7.65
C ASN A 114 -6.15 -9.34 7.56
N ALA A 115 -5.89 -8.41 8.48
CA ALA A 115 -6.43 -7.06 8.41
C ALA A 115 -5.89 -6.26 7.21
N ILE A 116 -4.59 -6.38 6.91
CA ILE A 116 -3.99 -5.83 5.68
C ILE A 116 -4.65 -6.44 4.45
N LYS A 117 -4.81 -7.77 4.41
CA LYS A 117 -5.42 -8.48 3.29
C LYS A 117 -6.88 -8.08 3.05
N VAL A 118 -7.67 -7.85 4.10
CA VAL A 118 -9.07 -7.37 3.97
C VAL A 118 -9.13 -5.91 3.49
N THR A 119 -8.11 -5.10 3.82
CA THR A 119 -8.05 -3.70 3.39
C THR A 119 -7.63 -3.54 1.93
N GLN A 120 -6.75 -4.43 1.45
CA GLN A 120 -6.21 -4.44 0.09
C GLN A 120 -7.26 -4.87 -0.95
#